data_AF-A0AAN6VCL7-F1
#
_entry.id   AF-A0AAN6VCL7-F1
#
_cell.length_a   1.000
_cell.length_b   1.000
_cell.length_c   1.000
_cell.angle_alpha   90.00
_cell.angle_beta   90.00
_cell.angle_gamma   90.00
#
_symmetry.space_group_name_H-M   'P 1'
#
loop_
_entity.id
_entity.type
_entity.pdbx_description
1 polymer ?
#
loop_
_entity_poly.entity_id
_entity_poly.type
_entity_poly.pdbx_seq_one_letter_code
_entity_poly.pdbx_strand_id
1 'polypeptide(L)'
;MATPGTAPGLCPDWVLASGSNVHVARDRAWFSTYMPFPTFATHNIKSSPQPALGIGDVHLPVKLFPKRSGPGAHGTLHLRNVLHVPTSVCNSVGYPGTGDYFDIVFKLGDDGKDAAITAQDGRRLGYFVSRGLWVLKLSGPPIGPVVGPSSISKPGTYHVINRWAAVQAGRLGLDHGTNQEVSDGGKGKYKVDAALSAPYTEEEKGWLKREWGGEFKFLTAYGLNIYKDEDRDEGRRVARAMMEVDEDGNTNM
;
A
#
# COMPACT_ATOMS: atom_id res chain seq x y z
N MET A 1 23.97 -21.33 -25.98
CA MET A 1 22.96 -20.80 -26.92
C MET A 1 21.67 -20.60 -26.15
N ALA A 2 21.25 -19.36 -25.94
CA ALA A 2 20.03 -19.04 -25.23
C ALA A 2 18.84 -19.28 -26.17
N THR A 3 17.90 -20.11 -25.75
CA THR A 3 16.59 -20.25 -26.41
C THR A 3 15.88 -18.89 -26.41
N PRO A 4 15.13 -18.55 -27.48
CA PRO A 4 14.40 -17.29 -27.56
C PRO A 4 13.36 -17.28 -26.43
N GLY A 5 13.67 -16.48 -25.41
CA GLY A 5 12.89 -16.40 -24.18
C GLY A 5 11.51 -15.85 -24.46
N THR A 6 10.50 -16.68 -24.25
CA THR A 6 9.12 -16.26 -24.07
C THR A 6 9.12 -15.06 -23.13
N ALA A 7 8.59 -13.92 -23.58
CA ALA A 7 8.45 -12.75 -22.72
C ALA A 7 7.80 -13.21 -21.40
N PRO A 8 8.37 -12.87 -20.23
CA PRO A 8 7.80 -13.32 -18.97
C PRO A 8 6.38 -12.78 -18.88
N GLY A 9 5.39 -13.68 -18.88
CA GLY A 9 3.98 -13.31 -18.82
C GLY A 9 3.66 -12.49 -17.57
N LEU A 10 2.49 -11.85 -17.55
CA LEU A 10 2.00 -11.04 -16.42
C LEU A 10 2.23 -11.74 -15.08
N CYS A 11 2.79 -11.03 -14.10
CA CYS A 11 2.94 -11.50 -12.73
C CYS A 11 1.57 -11.92 -12.20
N PRO A 12 1.38 -13.20 -11.85
CA PRO A 12 0.10 -13.65 -11.29
C PRO A 12 -0.04 -13.26 -9.81
N ASP A 13 1.07 -12.98 -9.14
CA ASP A 13 1.13 -12.90 -7.69
C ASP A 13 0.69 -11.53 -7.20
N TRP A 14 -0.52 -11.50 -6.63
CA TRP A 14 -1.07 -10.35 -5.92
C TRP A 14 -1.12 -10.68 -4.43
N VAL A 15 -0.12 -10.21 -3.68
CA VAL A 15 0.03 -10.56 -2.28
C VAL A 15 -0.69 -9.57 -1.37
N LEU A 16 -1.27 -10.06 -0.27
CA LEU A 16 -1.74 -9.17 0.78
C LEU A 16 -0.54 -8.58 1.49
N ALA A 17 -0.49 -7.26 1.52
CA ALA A 17 0.58 -6.49 2.12
C ALA A 17 -0.02 -5.63 3.24
N SER A 18 -0.43 -6.29 4.34
CA SER A 18 -1.28 -5.70 5.38
C SER A 18 -0.71 -4.47 6.06
N GLY A 19 0.61 -4.32 6.02
CA GLY A 19 1.28 -3.13 6.53
C GLY A 19 1.33 -1.98 5.55
N SER A 20 0.90 -2.09 4.28
CA SER A 20 1.13 -1.11 3.21
C SER A 20 -0.01 -0.10 3.05
N ASN A 21 0.31 1.18 2.83
CA ASN A 21 -0.67 2.24 2.59
C ASN A 21 -0.97 2.49 1.09
N VAL A 22 -0.43 1.66 0.20
CA VAL A 22 -0.57 1.81 -1.25
C VAL A 22 -0.59 0.43 -1.92
N HIS A 23 -1.27 0.34 -3.06
CA HIS A 23 -1.22 -0.83 -3.93
C HIS A 23 -0.05 -0.71 -4.91
N VAL A 24 0.60 -1.82 -5.24
CA VAL A 24 1.71 -1.83 -6.20
C VAL A 24 1.48 -2.91 -7.25
N ALA A 25 1.66 -2.56 -8.52
CA ALA A 25 1.70 -3.50 -9.63
C ALA A 25 3.08 -3.46 -10.30
N ARG A 26 3.63 -4.63 -10.59
CA ARG A 26 4.90 -4.79 -11.30
C ARG A 26 4.74 -4.49 -12.79
N ASP A 27 3.73 -5.07 -13.40
CA ASP A 27 3.60 -5.05 -14.86
C ASP A 27 2.56 -4.03 -15.30
N ARG A 28 2.96 -3.10 -16.19
CA ARG A 28 2.08 -2.07 -16.76
C ARG A 28 0.79 -2.63 -17.39
N ALA A 29 0.82 -3.86 -17.90
CA ALA A 29 -0.33 -4.46 -18.57
C ALA A 29 -1.50 -4.83 -17.63
N TRP A 30 -1.34 -4.70 -16.30
CA TRP A 30 -2.45 -4.81 -15.35
C TRP A 30 -3.39 -3.60 -15.32
N PHE A 31 -2.91 -2.45 -15.78
CA PHE A 31 -3.59 -1.17 -15.63
C PHE A 31 -4.71 -0.97 -16.66
N SER A 32 -5.92 -0.67 -16.18
CA SER A 32 -7.05 -0.23 -17.01
C SER A 32 -6.99 1.26 -17.32
N THR A 33 -6.47 2.05 -16.38
CA THR A 33 -6.12 3.46 -16.56
C THR A 33 -4.64 3.64 -16.22
N TYR A 34 -3.95 4.55 -16.91
CA TYR A 34 -2.52 4.75 -16.66
C TYR A 34 -2.10 6.19 -16.90
N MET A 35 -1.60 6.83 -15.86
CA MET A 35 -0.95 8.14 -15.91
C MET A 35 0.54 7.97 -15.60
N PRO A 36 1.45 8.33 -16.52
CA PRO A 36 2.86 8.47 -16.20
C PRO A 36 3.03 9.46 -15.05
N PHE A 37 3.66 9.01 -13.98
CA PHE A 37 3.82 9.76 -12.74
C PHE A 37 5.08 9.26 -12.03
N PRO A 38 6.25 9.80 -12.38
CA PRO A 38 7.51 9.41 -11.76
C PRO A 38 7.48 9.71 -10.26
N THR A 39 7.58 8.68 -9.45
CA THR A 39 7.49 8.73 -7.99
C THR A 39 8.26 7.57 -7.37
N PHE A 40 8.19 7.37 -6.05
CA PHE A 40 8.90 6.29 -5.38
C PHE A 40 8.05 5.67 -4.26
N ALA A 41 8.20 4.36 -4.07
CA ALA A 41 7.64 3.63 -2.94
C ALA A 41 8.77 2.99 -2.10
N THR A 42 8.61 2.87 -0.80
CA THR A 42 9.63 2.22 0.07
C THR A 42 9.10 0.92 0.66
N HIS A 43 9.95 -0.10 0.74
CA HIS A 43 9.56 -1.42 1.23
C HIS A 43 9.61 -1.55 2.77
N ASN A 44 10.42 -0.70 3.41
CA ASN A 44 10.58 -0.49 4.85
C ASN A 44 11.48 0.75 5.07
N ILE A 45 11.51 1.29 6.29
CA ILE A 45 12.24 2.53 6.67
C ILE A 45 13.73 2.52 6.30
N LYS A 46 14.36 1.34 6.20
CA LYS A 46 15.79 1.17 5.89
C LYS A 46 16.10 0.76 4.44
N SER A 47 15.10 0.55 3.59
CA SER A 47 15.32 0.16 2.18
C SER A 47 15.51 1.36 1.27
N SER A 48 16.24 1.13 0.18
CA SER A 48 16.30 2.09 -0.92
C SER A 48 14.90 2.29 -1.54
N PRO A 49 14.51 3.54 -1.84
CA PRO A 49 13.28 3.82 -2.56
C PRO A 49 13.24 3.08 -3.90
N GLN A 50 12.10 2.48 -4.20
CA GLN A 50 11.81 1.83 -5.47
C GLN A 50 11.14 2.82 -6.43
N PRO A 51 11.65 2.99 -7.66
CA PRO A 51 11.04 3.90 -8.63
C PRO A 51 9.68 3.38 -9.08
N ALA A 52 8.67 4.21 -8.90
CA ALA A 52 7.35 4.05 -9.51
C ALA A 52 7.28 4.93 -10.75
N LEU A 53 6.85 4.37 -11.88
CA LEU A 53 6.83 5.06 -13.17
C LEU A 53 5.48 5.71 -13.49
N GLY A 54 4.42 5.29 -12.79
CA GLY A 54 3.09 5.84 -12.97
C GLY A 54 2.08 5.28 -11.99
N ILE A 55 0.85 5.74 -12.14
CA ILE A 55 -0.27 5.42 -11.28
C ILE A 55 -1.53 5.20 -12.12
N GLY A 56 -2.44 4.38 -11.63
CA GLY A 56 -3.74 4.19 -12.25
C GLY A 56 -4.53 3.07 -11.59
N ASP A 57 -5.60 2.65 -12.26
CA ASP A 57 -6.53 1.66 -11.75
C ASP A 57 -6.22 0.28 -12.32
N VAL A 58 -6.51 -0.74 -11.52
CA VAL A 58 -6.35 -2.15 -11.89
C VAL A 58 -7.65 -2.88 -11.59
N HIS A 59 -8.17 -3.60 -12.58
CA HIS A 59 -9.37 -4.43 -12.42
C HIS A 59 -8.98 -5.91 -12.45
N LEU A 60 -8.96 -6.55 -11.30
CA LEU A 60 -8.53 -7.93 -11.14
C LEU A 60 -9.73 -8.88 -11.25
N PRO A 61 -9.79 -9.76 -12.27
CA PRO A 61 -10.76 -10.84 -12.29
C PRO A 61 -10.33 -11.90 -11.25
N VAL A 62 -11.14 -12.11 -10.23
CA VAL A 62 -10.81 -12.94 -9.06
C VAL A 62 -11.81 -14.06 -8.86
N LYS A 63 -11.38 -15.14 -8.21
CA LYS A 63 -12.28 -16.14 -7.67
C LYS A 63 -12.85 -15.64 -6.35
N LEU A 64 -14.16 -15.78 -6.18
CA LEU A 64 -14.84 -15.39 -4.95
C LEU A 64 -14.75 -16.49 -3.90
N PHE A 65 -14.83 -17.76 -4.30
CA PHE A 65 -14.86 -18.90 -3.40
C PHE A 65 -13.87 -19.98 -3.85
N PRO A 66 -13.22 -20.70 -2.92
CA PRO A 66 -12.24 -21.74 -3.25
C PRO A 66 -12.82 -22.93 -4.00
N LYS A 67 -14.03 -23.36 -3.60
CA LYS A 67 -14.65 -24.61 -4.08
C LYS A 67 -15.79 -24.39 -5.08
N ARG A 68 -16.12 -23.13 -5.42
CA ARG A 68 -17.23 -22.82 -6.32
C ARG A 68 -16.75 -22.71 -7.77
N SER A 69 -17.56 -23.22 -8.69
CA SER A 69 -17.35 -23.13 -10.15
C SER A 69 -18.53 -22.42 -10.83
N GLY A 70 -18.39 -22.15 -12.14
CA GLY A 70 -19.38 -21.45 -12.95
C GLY A 70 -19.34 -19.92 -12.79
N PRO A 71 -20.17 -19.18 -13.55
CA PRO A 71 -20.08 -17.71 -13.66
C PRO A 71 -20.14 -16.97 -12.32
N GLY A 72 -20.98 -17.43 -11.38
CA GLY A 72 -21.12 -16.84 -10.04
C GLY A 72 -19.97 -17.14 -9.07
N ALA A 73 -18.94 -17.87 -9.49
CA ALA A 73 -17.73 -18.09 -8.70
C ALA A 73 -16.67 -17.00 -8.90
N HIS A 74 -16.94 -16.03 -9.76
CA HIS A 74 -16.00 -15.01 -10.20
C HIS A 74 -16.51 -13.62 -9.88
N GLY A 75 -15.60 -12.68 -9.68
CA GLY A 75 -15.90 -11.27 -9.50
C GLY A 75 -14.72 -10.41 -9.98
N THR A 76 -14.88 -9.11 -9.82
CA THR A 76 -13.82 -8.14 -10.12
C THR A 76 -13.48 -7.37 -8.86
N LEU A 77 -12.21 -7.47 -8.45
CA LEU A 77 -11.64 -6.60 -7.44
C LEU A 77 -11.06 -5.39 -8.16
N HIS A 78 -11.64 -4.22 -7.94
CA HIS A 78 -11.05 -2.99 -8.45
C HIS A 78 -10.00 -2.52 -7.45
N LEU A 79 -8.90 -1.96 -7.93
CA LEU A 79 -7.88 -1.34 -7.09
C LEU A 79 -7.63 0.01 -7.72
N ARG A 80 -7.80 1.08 -6.95
CA ARG A 80 -7.55 2.44 -7.41
C ARG A 80 -6.18 2.92 -6.98
N ASN A 81 -5.64 3.89 -7.71
CA ASN A 81 -4.39 4.57 -7.33
C ASN A 81 -3.21 3.60 -7.11
N VAL A 82 -3.13 2.56 -7.95
CA VAL A 82 -2.07 1.56 -7.90
C VAL A 82 -0.79 2.15 -8.48
N LEU A 83 0.33 2.03 -7.77
CA LEU A 83 1.63 2.45 -8.29
C LEU A 83 2.22 1.37 -9.20
N HIS A 84 2.74 1.79 -10.35
CA HIS A 84 3.49 0.93 -11.26
C HIS A 84 4.97 0.92 -10.89
N VAL A 85 5.44 -0.18 -10.30
CA VAL A 85 6.83 -0.36 -9.82
C VAL A 85 7.43 -1.59 -10.52
N PRO A 86 8.06 -1.43 -11.70
CA PRO A 86 8.59 -2.56 -12.48
C PRO A 86 9.68 -3.37 -11.77
N THR A 87 10.37 -2.77 -10.80
CA THR A 87 11.42 -3.43 -10.02
C THR A 87 10.87 -4.31 -8.91
N SER A 88 9.57 -4.25 -8.62
CA SER A 88 8.94 -5.09 -7.61
C SER A 88 9.01 -6.58 -8.01
N VAL A 89 9.17 -7.46 -7.02
CA VAL A 89 9.17 -8.91 -7.25
C VAL A 89 7.78 -9.42 -7.65
N CYS A 90 6.74 -8.87 -7.04
CA CYS A 90 5.33 -9.24 -7.27
C CYS A 90 4.40 -8.03 -7.12
N ASN A 91 3.12 -8.20 -7.44
CA ASN A 91 2.10 -7.20 -7.16
C ASN A 91 1.65 -7.30 -5.70
N SER A 92 1.13 -6.20 -5.14
CA SER A 92 0.66 -6.17 -3.76
C SER A 92 -0.63 -5.37 -3.59
N VAL A 93 -1.48 -5.89 -2.71
CA VAL A 93 -2.71 -5.25 -2.23
C VAL A 93 -2.44 -4.73 -0.82
N GLY A 94 -2.33 -3.40 -0.66
CA GLY A 94 -2.18 -2.76 0.65
C GLY A 94 -3.45 -2.82 1.51
N TYR A 95 -3.30 -2.55 2.81
CA TYR A 95 -4.39 -2.62 3.80
C TYR A 95 -4.30 -1.52 4.88
N PRO A 96 -5.46 -1.05 5.38
CA PRO A 96 -6.73 -1.02 4.65
C PRO A 96 -6.55 -0.05 3.48
N GLY A 97 -6.93 -0.47 2.28
CA GLY A 97 -6.67 0.31 1.07
C GLY A 97 -7.30 1.69 1.23
N THR A 98 -6.54 2.74 0.97
CA THR A 98 -7.08 4.09 0.94
C THR A 98 -8.20 4.21 -0.11
N GLY A 99 -9.25 5.01 0.13
CA GLY A 99 -10.39 5.17 -0.77
C GLY A 99 -11.48 4.10 -0.57
N ASP A 100 -12.11 3.62 -1.65
CA ASP A 100 -13.25 2.67 -1.65
C ASP A 100 -12.99 1.31 -0.96
N TYR A 101 -11.77 1.05 -0.51
CA TYR A 101 -11.34 -0.21 0.09
C TYR A 101 -10.87 -0.09 1.54
N PHE A 102 -11.16 1.06 2.17
CA PHE A 102 -10.84 1.30 3.58
C PHE A 102 -11.60 0.32 4.49
N ASP A 103 -12.79 -0.11 4.07
CA ASP A 103 -13.67 -1.01 4.84
C ASP A 103 -13.65 -2.46 4.34
N ILE A 104 -12.55 -2.91 3.72
CA ILE A 104 -12.39 -4.33 3.43
C ILE A 104 -12.16 -5.09 4.73
N VAL A 105 -12.98 -6.11 4.98
CA VAL A 105 -12.78 -7.05 6.07
C VAL A 105 -12.06 -8.30 5.57
N PHE A 106 -10.96 -8.63 6.24
CA PHE A 106 -10.22 -9.87 6.02
C PHE A 106 -10.66 -10.93 7.05
N LYS A 107 -11.24 -12.03 6.57
CA LYS A 107 -11.75 -13.12 7.43
C LYS A 107 -11.01 -14.41 7.12
N LEU A 108 -10.27 -14.92 8.09
CA LEU A 108 -9.62 -16.22 7.98
C LEU A 108 -10.67 -17.32 7.85
N GLY A 109 -10.46 -18.26 6.93
CA GLY A 109 -11.28 -19.46 6.81
C GLY A 109 -11.05 -20.44 7.96
N ASP A 110 -12.01 -21.34 8.17
CA ASP A 110 -12.01 -22.28 9.31
C ASP A 110 -10.77 -23.19 9.35
N ASP A 111 -10.18 -23.50 8.19
CA ASP A 111 -8.99 -24.34 8.08
C ASP A 111 -7.67 -23.56 8.13
N GLY A 112 -7.73 -22.22 8.21
CA GLY A 112 -6.57 -21.34 8.20
C GLY A 112 -5.77 -21.31 6.90
N LYS A 113 -6.23 -21.96 5.82
CA LYS A 113 -5.52 -22.07 4.54
C LYS A 113 -5.95 -21.01 3.53
N ASP A 114 -7.15 -20.48 3.71
CA ASP A 114 -7.67 -19.38 2.93
C ASP A 114 -8.19 -18.24 3.80
N ALA A 115 -8.40 -17.09 3.17
CA ALA A 115 -9.01 -15.95 3.82
C ALA A 115 -9.89 -15.17 2.84
N ALA A 116 -11.12 -14.89 3.25
CA ALA A 116 -12.08 -14.13 2.47
C ALA A 116 -11.82 -12.63 2.56
N ILE A 117 -12.04 -11.94 1.45
CA ILE A 117 -12.12 -10.49 1.36
C ILE A 117 -13.59 -10.16 1.23
N THR A 118 -14.14 -9.37 2.14
CA THR A 118 -15.53 -8.93 2.08
C THR A 118 -15.62 -7.42 2.17
N ALA A 119 -16.54 -6.83 1.40
CA ALA A 119 -16.99 -5.48 1.64
C ALA A 119 -17.77 -5.40 2.98
N GLN A 120 -18.00 -4.18 3.46
CA GLN A 120 -18.71 -3.92 4.70
C GLN A 120 -20.14 -4.49 4.70
N ASP A 121 -20.81 -4.47 3.54
CA ASP A 121 -22.14 -5.07 3.32
C ASP A 121 -22.15 -6.62 3.36
N GLY A 122 -20.99 -7.25 3.60
CA GLY A 122 -20.81 -8.69 3.63
C GLY A 122 -20.60 -9.33 2.25
N ARG A 123 -20.67 -8.57 1.17
CA ARG A 123 -20.43 -9.07 -0.19
C ARG A 123 -19.00 -9.53 -0.33
N ARG A 124 -18.82 -10.76 -0.84
CA ARG A 124 -17.50 -11.33 -1.07
C ARG A 124 -16.85 -10.69 -2.29
N LEU A 125 -15.63 -10.18 -2.11
CA LEU A 125 -14.82 -9.52 -3.13
C LEU A 125 -13.72 -10.42 -3.68
N GLY A 126 -13.36 -11.49 -2.96
CA GLY A 126 -12.33 -12.43 -3.38
C GLY A 126 -11.87 -13.30 -2.22
N TYR A 127 -10.79 -14.05 -2.44
CA TYR A 127 -10.10 -14.74 -1.35
C TYR A 127 -8.61 -14.88 -1.62
N PHE A 128 -7.83 -14.95 -0.55
CA PHE A 128 -6.42 -15.25 -0.54
C PHE A 128 -6.18 -16.71 -0.17
N VAL A 129 -5.11 -17.29 -0.68
CA VAL A 129 -4.60 -18.61 -0.28
C VAL A 129 -3.24 -18.43 0.37
N SER A 130 -3.01 -19.12 1.49
CA SER A 130 -1.70 -19.14 2.13
C SER A 130 -0.73 -20.05 1.39
N ARG A 131 0.42 -19.49 0.98
CA ARG A 131 1.56 -20.20 0.38
C ARG A 131 2.90 -19.72 0.97
N GLY A 132 2.89 -19.39 2.27
CA GLY A 132 3.95 -18.61 2.92
C GLY A 132 3.69 -17.09 2.87
N LEU A 133 3.01 -16.64 1.81
CA LEU A 133 2.31 -15.35 1.74
C LEU A 133 0.81 -15.59 1.46
N TRP A 134 -0.02 -14.62 1.82
CA TRP A 134 -1.41 -14.57 1.38
C TRP A 134 -1.48 -14.08 -0.06
N VAL A 135 -1.77 -14.97 -1.01
CA VAL A 135 -1.83 -14.64 -2.45
C VAL A 135 -3.28 -14.66 -2.95
N LEU A 136 -3.71 -13.58 -3.58
CA LEU A 136 -5.05 -13.40 -4.11
C LEU A 136 -5.30 -14.42 -5.22
N LYS A 137 -6.45 -15.09 -5.16
CA LYS A 137 -6.80 -16.04 -6.22
C LYS A 137 -7.41 -15.32 -7.43
N LEU A 138 -6.62 -15.15 -8.48
CA LEU A 138 -7.11 -14.71 -9.78
C LEU A 138 -7.99 -15.78 -10.46
N SER A 139 -8.95 -15.30 -11.25
CA SER A 139 -9.65 -16.10 -12.25
C SER A 139 -8.69 -16.42 -13.39
N GLY A 140 -8.68 -17.68 -13.83
CA GLY A 140 -7.99 -18.06 -15.07
C GLY A 140 -8.88 -17.87 -16.31
N PRO A 141 -8.35 -18.17 -17.50
CA PRO A 141 -9.12 -18.17 -18.74
C PRO A 141 -10.35 -19.09 -18.66
N PRO A 142 -11.45 -18.75 -19.35
CA PRO A 142 -11.62 -17.59 -20.24
C PRO A 142 -12.00 -16.27 -19.52
N ILE A 143 -12.19 -16.30 -18.19
CA ILE A 143 -12.70 -15.15 -17.43
C ILE A 143 -11.60 -14.16 -17.08
N GLY A 144 -10.46 -14.66 -16.62
CA GLY A 144 -9.28 -13.85 -16.36
C GLY A 144 -8.15 -14.09 -17.36
N PRO A 145 -7.08 -13.28 -17.30
CA PRO A 145 -6.02 -13.31 -18.28
C PRO A 145 -5.17 -14.59 -18.17
N VAL A 146 -4.46 -14.90 -19.25
CA VAL A 146 -3.32 -15.81 -19.20
C VAL A 146 -2.18 -15.07 -18.50
N VAL A 147 -1.67 -15.66 -17.42
CA VAL A 147 -0.60 -15.09 -16.58
C VAL A 147 0.66 -15.95 -16.67
N GLY A 148 1.79 -15.35 -16.35
CA GLY A 148 3.07 -16.04 -16.27
C GLY A 148 3.17 -16.96 -15.04
N PRO A 149 4.31 -17.65 -14.86
CA PRO A 149 4.57 -18.40 -13.65
C PRO A 149 4.66 -17.48 -12.42
N SER A 150 4.38 -18.06 -11.24
CA SER A 150 4.57 -17.36 -9.97
C SER A 150 6.04 -16.97 -9.80
N SER A 151 6.27 -15.72 -9.44
CA SER A 151 7.57 -15.14 -9.10
C SER A 151 7.97 -15.43 -7.64
N ILE A 152 7.03 -15.91 -6.82
CA ILE A 152 7.26 -16.33 -5.44
C ILE A 152 7.66 -17.82 -5.44
N SER A 153 8.95 -18.08 -5.64
CA SER A 153 9.45 -19.45 -5.84
C SER A 153 10.24 -20.04 -4.67
N LYS A 154 10.59 -19.27 -3.64
CA LYS A 154 11.38 -19.78 -2.50
C LYS A 154 10.58 -19.80 -1.20
N PRO A 155 10.60 -20.90 -0.42
CA PRO A 155 10.20 -20.87 0.98
C PRO A 155 11.07 -19.85 1.73
N GLY A 156 10.45 -18.82 2.28
CA GLY A 156 11.11 -17.75 3.02
C GLY A 156 10.07 -16.76 3.52
N THR A 157 10.36 -16.06 4.61
CA THR A 157 9.48 -15.03 5.15
C THR A 157 9.57 -13.79 4.26
N TYR A 158 8.62 -13.61 3.37
CA TYR A 158 8.48 -12.35 2.65
C TYR A 158 7.63 -11.41 3.49
N HIS A 159 8.16 -10.25 3.83
CA HIS A 159 7.35 -9.14 4.31
C HIS A 159 7.24 -8.15 3.17
N VAL A 160 6.02 -7.97 2.66
CA VAL A 160 5.73 -6.91 1.69
C VAL A 160 5.03 -5.80 2.45
N ILE A 161 5.77 -4.72 2.66
CA ILE A 161 5.25 -3.45 3.15
C ILE A 161 5.59 -2.45 2.06
N ASN A 162 4.68 -1.54 1.74
CA ASN A 162 4.91 -0.44 0.82
C ASN A 162 4.42 0.85 1.47
N ARG A 163 5.24 1.89 1.45
CA ARG A 163 4.87 3.24 1.85
C ARG A 163 4.95 4.18 0.65
N TRP A 164 3.90 4.97 0.46
CA TRP A 164 3.88 6.12 -0.43
C TRP A 164 3.55 7.39 0.36
N ALA A 165 4.28 8.47 0.11
CA ALA A 165 4.20 9.69 0.92
C ALA A 165 2.93 10.50 0.60
N ALA A 166 2.26 11.02 1.64
CA ALA A 166 1.00 11.75 1.51
C ALA A 166 1.10 12.97 0.59
N VAL A 167 2.21 13.73 0.63
CA VAL A 167 2.45 14.87 -0.29
C VAL A 167 2.44 14.47 -1.75
N GLN A 168 2.94 13.27 -2.07
CA GLN A 168 2.96 12.79 -3.45
C GLN A 168 1.55 12.43 -3.93
N ALA A 169 0.68 12.00 -3.01
CA ALA A 169 -0.74 11.78 -3.26
C ALA A 169 -1.53 13.09 -3.36
N GLY A 170 -1.27 14.04 -2.46
CA GLY A 170 -1.87 15.38 -2.47
C GLY A 170 -1.58 16.17 -3.74
N ARG A 171 -0.41 15.98 -4.38
CA ARG A 171 -0.10 16.54 -5.72
C ARG A 171 -1.09 16.12 -6.81
N LEU A 172 -1.77 15.00 -6.62
CA LEU A 172 -2.77 14.47 -7.54
C LEU A 172 -4.21 14.70 -7.06
N GLY A 173 -4.40 15.44 -5.96
CA GLY A 173 -5.70 15.54 -5.28
C GLY A 173 -6.18 14.18 -4.74
N LEU A 174 -5.28 13.20 -4.64
CA LEU A 174 -5.54 11.90 -4.04
C LEU A 174 -5.30 12.03 -2.54
N ASP A 175 -6.08 12.88 -1.87
CA ASP A 175 -6.04 12.95 -0.43
C ASP A 175 -6.60 11.63 0.12
N HIS A 176 -5.68 10.79 0.58
CA HIS A 176 -5.99 9.62 1.36
C HIS A 176 -6.53 10.11 2.70
N GLY A 177 -7.85 10.28 2.78
CA GLY A 177 -8.53 10.88 3.91
C GLY A 177 -8.05 10.35 5.26
N THR A 178 -7.32 11.19 5.98
CA THR A 178 -7.31 11.25 7.45
C THR A 178 -8.48 12.09 7.97
N ASN A 179 -9.56 12.21 7.18
CA ASN A 179 -10.76 12.92 7.58
C ASN A 179 -11.65 12.00 8.42
N GLN A 180 -11.32 11.93 9.70
CA GLN A 180 -12.36 11.88 10.71
C GLN A 180 -13.07 13.24 10.68
N GLU A 181 -14.13 13.34 9.87
CA GLU A 181 -15.12 14.42 10.04
C GLU A 181 -15.84 14.18 11.36
N VAL A 182 -15.39 14.84 12.43
CA VAL A 182 -16.22 15.04 13.62
C VAL A 182 -17.18 16.17 13.28
N SER A 183 -18.45 15.80 13.14
CA SER A 183 -19.57 16.70 12.94
C SER A 183 -19.71 17.70 14.09
N ASP A 184 -19.75 18.96 13.69
CA ASP A 184 -20.23 20.21 14.29
C ASP A 184 -20.43 20.32 15.82
N GLY A 185 -19.78 21.34 16.39
CA GLY A 185 -19.90 21.69 17.80
C GLY A 185 -18.91 22.72 18.32
N GLY A 186 -18.74 23.86 17.62
CA GLY A 186 -18.35 25.14 18.25
C GLY A 186 -16.92 25.33 18.80
N LYS A 187 -16.20 26.29 18.18
CA LYS A 187 -15.09 27.10 18.75
C LYS A 187 -13.84 26.33 19.24
N GLY A 188 -12.90 26.04 18.33
CA GLY A 188 -11.57 25.56 18.75
C GLY A 188 -10.47 25.37 17.69
N LYS A 189 -10.70 25.65 16.39
CA LYS A 189 -9.78 25.23 15.31
C LYS A 189 -8.43 25.98 15.17
N TYR A 190 -8.19 27.08 15.88
CA TYR A 190 -6.97 27.89 15.65
C TYR A 190 -5.75 27.54 16.52
N LYS A 191 -5.80 26.49 17.37
CA LYS A 191 -4.69 26.16 18.29
C LYS A 191 -3.95 24.84 18.01
N VAL A 192 -4.56 23.88 17.31
CA VAL A 192 -3.98 22.54 17.08
C VAL A 192 -3.03 22.54 15.87
N ASP A 193 -3.39 23.23 14.79
CA ASP A 193 -2.54 23.34 13.59
C ASP A 193 -1.23 24.08 13.87
N ALA A 194 -1.26 25.05 14.79
CA ALA A 194 -0.07 25.80 15.21
C ALA A 194 0.90 24.96 16.07
N ALA A 195 0.39 23.96 16.81
CA ALA A 195 1.22 23.05 17.60
C ALA A 195 1.90 22.00 16.71
N LEU A 196 1.21 21.53 15.67
CA LEU A 196 1.74 20.54 14.72
C LEU A 196 2.72 21.14 13.70
N SER A 197 2.67 22.45 13.45
CA SER A 197 3.68 23.19 12.69
C SER A 197 4.78 23.80 13.56
N ALA A 198 4.73 23.66 14.90
CA ALA A 198 5.78 24.19 15.77
C ALA A 198 7.14 23.56 15.42
N PRO A 199 8.27 24.28 15.55
CA PRO A 199 9.60 23.71 15.35
C PRO A 199 9.84 22.44 16.15
N TYR A 200 10.78 21.60 15.72
CA TYR A 200 11.07 20.37 16.44
C TYR A 200 11.51 20.63 17.88
N THR A 201 10.94 19.90 18.84
CA THR A 201 11.43 19.82 20.22
C THR A 201 12.77 19.08 20.27
N GLU A 202 13.50 19.18 21.38
CA GLU A 202 14.77 18.45 21.54
C GLU A 202 14.58 16.93 21.56
N GLU A 203 13.44 16.46 22.06
CA GLU A 203 13.06 15.04 22.03
C GLU A 203 12.80 14.57 20.59
N GLU A 204 12.06 15.36 19.80
CA GLU A 204 11.80 15.07 18.38
C GLU A 204 13.10 15.09 17.56
N LYS A 205 14.00 16.04 17.82
CA LYS A 205 15.34 16.05 17.18
C LYS A 205 16.17 14.84 17.60
N GLY A 206 16.08 14.44 18.86
CA GLY A 206 16.73 13.24 19.40
C GLY A 206 16.25 11.98 18.69
N TRP A 207 14.93 11.82 18.55
CA TRP A 207 14.29 10.74 17.81
C TRP A 207 14.70 10.77 16.32
N LEU A 208 14.64 11.92 15.65
CA LEU A 208 15.08 12.07 14.25
C LEU A 208 16.55 11.70 14.07
N LYS A 209 17.42 12.07 15.01
CA LYS A 209 18.84 11.74 14.95
C LYS A 209 19.08 10.25 15.17
N ARG A 210 18.36 9.63 16.12
CA ARG A 210 18.49 8.22 16.46
C ARG A 210 17.94 7.30 15.37
N GLU A 211 16.73 7.57 14.89
CA GLU A 211 16.02 6.70 13.95
C GLU A 211 16.36 7.00 12.48
N TRP A 212 16.61 8.26 12.15
CA TRP A 212 16.75 8.71 10.76
C TRP A 212 18.13 9.29 10.42
N GLY A 213 19.00 9.46 11.41
CA GLY A 213 20.29 10.12 11.22
C GLY A 213 20.15 11.63 10.93
N GLY A 214 19.01 12.24 11.28
CA GLY A 214 18.74 13.67 11.22
C GLY A 214 17.62 14.09 10.27
N GLU A 215 17.12 15.32 10.45
CA GLU A 215 16.01 15.91 9.69
C GLU A 215 16.22 15.87 8.18
N PHE A 216 17.42 16.18 7.69
CA PHE A 216 17.71 16.16 6.25
C PHE A 216 17.46 14.78 5.62
N LYS A 217 17.95 13.72 6.28
CA LYS A 217 17.80 12.35 5.79
C LYS A 217 16.35 11.89 5.90
N PHE A 218 15.69 12.26 7.00
CA PHE A 218 14.26 12.05 7.20
C PHE A 218 13.45 12.70 6.07
N LEU A 219 13.56 14.01 5.86
CA LEU A 219 12.83 14.72 4.80
C LEU A 219 13.14 14.15 3.41
N THR A 220 14.41 13.87 3.12
CA THR A 220 14.82 13.24 1.85
C THR A 220 14.15 11.88 1.65
N ALA A 221 14.03 11.07 2.71
CA ALA A 221 13.36 9.77 2.65
C ALA A 221 11.86 9.87 2.35
N TYR A 222 11.22 10.99 2.70
CA TYR A 222 9.82 11.29 2.38
C TYR A 222 9.65 12.10 1.08
N GLY A 223 10.75 12.40 0.36
CA GLY A 223 10.72 13.23 -0.83
C GLY A 223 10.40 14.71 -0.55
N LEU A 224 10.62 15.14 0.69
CA LEU A 224 10.41 16.49 1.21
C LEU A 224 11.72 17.28 1.12
N ASN A 225 11.63 18.55 0.77
CA ASN A 225 12.80 19.43 0.64
C ASN A 225 13.05 20.22 1.93
N ILE A 226 14.24 20.07 2.51
CA ILE A 226 14.65 20.83 3.71
C ILE A 226 14.69 22.36 3.50
N TYR A 227 14.73 22.83 2.26
CA TYR A 227 14.76 24.27 1.94
C TYR A 227 13.38 24.86 1.67
N LYS A 228 12.31 24.07 1.77
CA LYS A 228 10.93 24.53 1.63
C LYS A 228 10.21 24.41 2.96
N ASP A 229 9.78 25.53 3.51
CA ASP A 229 9.16 25.53 4.83
C ASP A 229 7.89 24.67 4.85
N GLU A 230 7.09 24.64 3.77
CA GLU A 230 5.91 23.77 3.70
C GLU A 230 6.26 22.27 3.77
N ASP A 231 7.35 21.87 3.12
CA ASP A 231 7.84 20.49 3.14
C ASP A 231 8.45 20.14 4.51
N ARG A 232 9.05 21.10 5.21
CA ARG A 232 9.52 20.92 6.58
C ARG A 232 8.35 20.81 7.56
N ASP A 233 7.28 21.57 7.36
CA ASP A 233 6.08 21.53 8.19
C ASP A 233 5.36 20.19 8.07
N GLU A 234 5.27 19.67 6.85
CA GLU A 234 4.83 18.30 6.60
C GLU A 234 5.74 17.29 7.32
N GLY A 235 7.06 17.46 7.19
CA GLY A 235 8.01 16.59 7.89
C GLY A 235 7.79 16.57 9.41
N ARG A 236 7.43 17.71 10.02
CA ARG A 236 7.12 17.79 11.45
C ARG A 236 5.86 17.01 11.80
N ARG A 237 4.82 17.11 10.98
CA ARG A 237 3.58 16.32 11.14
C ARG A 237 3.84 14.82 11.05
N VAL A 238 4.60 14.39 10.04
CA VAL A 238 4.95 12.98 9.86
C VAL A 238 5.79 12.46 11.02
N ALA A 239 6.81 13.20 11.46
CA ALA A 239 7.66 12.78 12.57
C ALA A 239 6.88 12.61 13.88
N ARG A 240 5.99 13.56 14.21
CA ARG A 240 5.17 13.52 15.43
C ARG A 240 4.19 12.35 15.43
N ALA A 241 3.51 12.11 14.31
CA ALA A 241 2.60 10.98 14.17
C ALA A 241 3.34 9.63 14.30
N MET A 242 4.61 9.55 13.87
CA MET A 242 5.41 8.34 14.03
C MET A 242 5.87 8.12 15.47
N MET A 243 6.20 9.19 16.20
CA MET A 243 6.60 9.10 17.61
C MET A 243 5.43 8.65 18.51
N GLU A 244 4.20 9.10 18.23
CA GLU A 244 3.00 8.71 18.98
C GLU A 244 2.73 7.20 18.87
N VAL A 245 2.95 6.61 17.69
CA VAL A 245 2.80 5.15 17.46
C VAL A 245 3.92 4.33 18.14
N ASP A 246 5.14 4.87 18.21
CA ASP A 246 6.26 4.22 18.91
C ASP A 246 6.06 4.20 20.43
N GLU A 247 5.40 5.20 21.01
CA GLU A 247 5.08 5.27 22.45
C GLU A 247 3.95 4.31 22.86
N ASP A 248 2.90 4.18 22.03
CA ASP A 248 1.80 3.23 22.27
C ASP A 248 2.24 1.76 22.11
N GLY A 249 3.27 1.50 21.29
CA GLY A 249 3.89 0.18 21.14
C GLY A 249 4.76 -0.25 22.34
N ASN A 250 5.14 0.67 23.23
CA ASN A 250 6.02 0.40 24.37
C ASN A 250 5.26 0.26 25.70
N THR A 251 3.93 0.40 25.71
CA THR A 251 3.10 0.33 26.93
C THR A 251 2.42 -1.04 27.12
N ASN A 252 2.86 -2.06 26.40
CA ASN A 252 2.35 -3.44 26.54
C ASN A 252 3.48 -4.46 26.79
N MET A 253 4.31 -4.18 27.80
CA MET A 253 5.10 -5.21 28.52
C MET A 253 4.60 -5.38 29.94
#